data_AF-A0A922HR36-F1
#
_entry.id   AF-A0A922HR36-F1
#
_cell.length_a   1.000
_cell.length_b   1.000
_cell.length_c   1.000
_cell.angle_alpha   90.00
_cell.angle_beta   90.00
_cell.angle_gamma   90.00
#
_symmetry.space_group_name_H-M   'P 1'
#
loop_
_entity.id
_entity.type
_entity.pdbx_description
1 polymer ?
#
loop_
_entity_poly.entity_id
_entity_poly.type
_entity_poly.pdbx_seq_one_letter_code
_entity_poly.pdbx_strand_id
1 'polypeptide(L)'
;MNKIVSSEPSSSSSSSSTVSNHHHHHYQQQQQSPQIYRNNNTNNNNMIVHHHSGVLHHSSSSSSPNHTNNNNSEQSSSSIQSTTVTQYPRYPSVTAALIWPIIVRPLLCKIQKHSQQAAVVLLKALGKCEHRRPGFLLEFITEILATRNIISMNMTEALLRMQSQIPEFEEQRCRRQEEPFQELNRRTFALKKILSRIPDVLYDRQVFLETIRKIASAIKKLLDCVNDITGSNGSSSSGSGFIQTYQDKRSVDQRKREFIKDSKNFSQTLKEYFKHGDGGAVLQSAAQLILATNAIQKTIKICCDPRDQTSSAIQHLNSK
;
A
#
# COMPACT_ATOMS: atom_id res chain seq x y z
N MET A 1 -58.85 -3.22 39.04
CA MET A 1 -60.31 -3.31 39.23
C MET A 1 -60.98 -2.47 38.15
N ASN A 2 -61.80 -3.14 37.33
CA ASN A 2 -62.88 -2.64 36.44
C ASN A 2 -62.58 -1.58 35.37
N LYS A 3 -63.22 -1.57 34.19
CA LYS A 3 -63.82 -2.57 33.28
C LYS A 3 -64.43 -1.71 32.14
N ILE A 4 -64.03 -1.99 30.89
CA ILE A 4 -64.87 -2.23 29.68
C ILE A 4 -65.82 -1.12 29.14
N VAL A 5 -65.86 -1.04 27.79
CA VAL A 5 -67.03 -1.05 26.86
C VAL A 5 -66.95 0.13 25.88
N SER A 6 -66.49 -0.09 24.63
CA SER A 6 -67.26 -0.38 23.38
C SER A 6 -67.83 0.91 22.74
N SER A 7 -68.01 1.08 21.43
CA SER A 7 -68.10 0.18 20.27
C SER A 7 -68.16 1.04 18.99
N GLU A 8 -67.62 0.49 17.92
CA GLU A 8 -67.92 0.72 16.49
C GLU A 8 -69.44 0.59 16.17
N PRO A 9 -70.00 0.97 14.98
CA PRO A 9 -69.67 0.25 13.73
C PRO A 9 -69.88 0.95 12.35
N SER A 10 -69.23 0.38 11.33
CA SER A 10 -69.72 -0.03 9.97
C SER A 10 -70.38 1.02 9.02
N SER A 11 -70.26 1.01 7.70
CA SER A 11 -70.11 -0.08 6.72
C SER A 11 -69.91 0.43 5.27
N SER A 12 -69.24 -0.41 4.46
CA SER A 12 -69.57 -0.80 3.05
C SER A 12 -69.50 0.26 1.92
N SER A 13 -69.08 -0.01 0.67
CA SER A 13 -69.06 -1.27 -0.09
C SER A 13 -68.40 -1.07 -1.48
N SER A 14 -67.66 -2.12 -1.92
CA SER A 14 -67.71 -2.79 -3.25
C SER A 14 -67.32 -2.00 -4.54
N SER A 15 -66.74 -2.55 -5.61
CA SER A 15 -66.57 -3.93 -6.12
C SER A 15 -65.63 -3.91 -7.36
N SER A 16 -64.70 -4.86 -7.50
CA SER A 16 -64.68 -5.97 -8.49
C SER A 16 -64.16 -5.62 -9.90
N SER A 17 -62.96 -6.09 -10.30
CA SER A 17 -62.64 -7.31 -11.11
C SER A 17 -62.75 -7.06 -12.63
N THR A 18 -61.97 -7.61 -13.59
CA THR A 18 -61.35 -8.94 -13.75
C THR A 18 -60.50 -8.96 -15.06
N VAL A 19 -59.52 -9.89 -15.16
CA VAL A 19 -59.10 -10.72 -16.34
C VAL A 19 -58.07 -10.20 -17.38
N SER A 20 -56.94 -10.94 -17.41
CA SER A 20 -56.09 -11.54 -18.47
C SER A 20 -56.22 -11.13 -19.95
N ASN A 21 -55.09 -11.01 -20.67
CA ASN A 21 -54.53 -12.11 -21.49
C ASN A 21 -53.17 -11.80 -22.17
N HIS A 22 -52.53 -12.88 -22.61
CA HIS A 22 -51.24 -13.05 -23.32
C HIS A 22 -50.87 -12.05 -24.41
N HIS A 23 -49.55 -11.84 -24.61
CA HIS A 23 -48.91 -12.02 -25.92
C HIS A 23 -47.44 -12.48 -25.81
N HIS A 24 -47.18 -13.60 -26.45
CA HIS A 24 -45.90 -14.21 -26.79
C HIS A 24 -45.32 -13.44 -27.99
N HIS A 25 -44.05 -13.03 -27.96
CA HIS A 25 -43.32 -12.79 -29.21
C HIS A 25 -41.85 -13.22 -29.10
N HIS A 26 -41.57 -14.22 -29.92
CA HIS A 26 -40.31 -14.82 -30.28
C HIS A 26 -39.50 -13.80 -31.11
N TYR A 27 -38.23 -13.54 -30.76
CA TYR A 27 -37.22 -13.13 -31.73
C TYR A 27 -35.95 -13.94 -31.54
N GLN A 28 -35.63 -14.66 -32.61
CA GLN A 28 -34.48 -15.51 -32.83
C GLN A 28 -33.73 -14.87 -34.00
N GLN A 29 -32.47 -14.46 -33.83
CA GLN A 29 -31.55 -14.18 -34.94
C GLN A 29 -30.09 -14.23 -34.43
N GLN A 30 -29.38 -15.30 -34.80
CA GLN A 30 -28.17 -15.33 -35.64
C GLN A 30 -26.93 -14.68 -34.99
N GLN A 31 -26.02 -15.46 -34.41
CA GLN A 31 -24.87 -16.08 -35.09
C GLN A 31 -24.16 -15.16 -36.10
N GLN A 32 -22.99 -14.65 -35.70
CA GLN A 32 -21.79 -14.62 -36.56
C GLN A 32 -20.54 -14.27 -35.74
N SER A 33 -19.66 -15.26 -35.57
CA SER A 33 -18.24 -15.07 -35.29
C SER A 33 -17.48 -14.90 -36.61
N PRO A 34 -16.36 -14.17 -36.61
CA PRO A 34 -15.18 -14.59 -37.37
C PRO A 34 -13.96 -14.66 -36.43
N GLN A 35 -13.38 -15.84 -36.21
CA GLN A 35 -12.23 -16.38 -36.95
C GLN A 35 -10.94 -15.55 -36.82
N ILE A 36 -10.09 -16.03 -35.92
CA ILE A 36 -8.67 -16.36 -36.12
C ILE A 36 -7.91 -15.51 -37.16
N TYR A 37 -6.98 -14.69 -36.66
CA TYR A 37 -5.65 -14.60 -37.27
C TYR A 37 -4.60 -15.08 -36.27
N ARG A 38 -4.16 -16.31 -36.53
CA ARG A 38 -2.96 -16.95 -36.02
C ARG A 38 -1.80 -16.37 -36.82
N ASN A 39 -0.77 -15.82 -36.18
CA ASN A 39 0.53 -15.73 -36.82
C ASN A 39 1.62 -16.17 -35.84
N ASN A 40 2.16 -17.35 -36.15
CA ASN A 40 3.35 -17.93 -35.55
C ASN A 40 4.56 -17.51 -36.38
N ASN A 41 5.61 -17.04 -35.72
CA ASN A 41 7.01 -17.13 -36.16
C ASN A 41 7.81 -17.07 -34.83
N THR A 42 8.30 -18.17 -34.24
CA THR A 42 9.26 -19.20 -34.69
C THR A 42 10.66 -18.64 -34.97
N ASN A 43 11.64 -19.27 -34.30
CA ASN A 43 13.09 -19.27 -34.50
C ASN A 43 13.90 -18.06 -33.98
N ASN A 44 15.11 -18.23 -33.45
CA ASN A 44 15.86 -19.37 -32.89
C ASN A 44 17.16 -18.79 -32.30
N ASN A 45 17.64 -19.45 -31.24
CA ASN A 45 19.02 -19.70 -30.79
C ASN A 45 20.26 -19.07 -31.44
N ASN A 46 21.31 -19.06 -30.58
CA ASN A 46 22.77 -18.99 -30.80
C ASN A 46 23.39 -17.58 -30.76
N MET A 47 24.60 -17.34 -30.22
CA MET A 47 25.70 -18.26 -29.89
C MET A 47 26.68 -17.61 -28.89
N ILE A 48 27.30 -18.48 -28.09
CA ILE A 48 28.57 -18.28 -27.37
C ILE A 48 29.71 -18.19 -28.39
N VAL A 49 30.63 -17.22 -28.25
CA VAL A 49 32.02 -17.35 -28.74
C VAL A 49 32.99 -16.66 -27.77
N HIS A 50 33.97 -17.43 -27.31
CA HIS A 50 35.18 -17.06 -26.57
C HIS A 50 36.29 -16.54 -27.52
N HIS A 51 37.30 -15.89 -26.91
CA HIS A 51 38.72 -15.70 -27.29
C HIS A 51 39.11 -14.21 -27.40
N HIS A 52 40.32 -13.74 -27.09
CA HIS A 52 41.49 -14.16 -26.28
C HIS A 52 42.54 -13.05 -26.46
N SER A 53 43.25 -12.71 -25.38
CA SER A 53 44.71 -12.39 -25.30
C SER A 53 45.38 -11.22 -26.03
N GLY A 54 46.39 -10.67 -25.32
CA GLY A 54 47.54 -9.90 -25.84
C GLY A 54 47.75 -8.57 -25.09
N VAL A 55 48.32 -8.46 -23.88
CA VAL A 55 49.72 -8.68 -23.39
C VAL A 55 50.73 -7.59 -23.81
N LEU A 56 51.60 -7.23 -22.85
CA LEU A 56 52.96 -6.60 -22.90
C LEU A 56 52.97 -5.05 -22.84
N HIS A 57 53.86 -4.34 -22.12
CA HIS A 57 54.93 -4.65 -21.16
C HIS A 57 55.50 -3.34 -20.58
N HIS A 58 56.35 -3.50 -19.55
CA HIS A 58 57.49 -2.67 -19.13
C HIS A 58 57.23 -1.42 -18.26
N SER A 59 58.08 -1.05 -17.29
CA SER A 59 59.13 -1.70 -16.49
C SER A 59 59.76 -0.59 -15.62
N SER A 60 60.19 -0.91 -14.39
CA SER A 60 61.32 -0.31 -13.63
C SER A 60 61.24 1.20 -13.24
N SER A 61 61.81 1.71 -12.14
CA SER A 61 62.84 1.22 -11.21
C SER A 61 62.98 2.18 -10.01
N SER A 62 63.26 1.59 -8.84
CA SER A 62 64.17 2.01 -7.75
C SER A 62 64.32 3.48 -7.34
N SER A 63 64.23 3.74 -6.02
CA SER A 63 65.30 4.36 -5.19
C SER A 63 64.90 4.40 -3.70
N SER A 64 65.67 3.73 -2.85
CA SER A 64 65.86 3.97 -1.40
C SER A 64 67.18 4.76 -1.24
N PRO A 65 67.58 5.40 -0.09
CA PRO A 65 67.41 4.91 1.29
C PRO A 65 67.28 5.96 2.44
N ASN A 66 66.80 5.52 3.63
CA ASN A 66 67.52 5.50 4.92
C ASN A 66 66.59 5.50 6.16
N HIS A 67 66.92 4.59 7.10
CA HIS A 67 66.73 4.53 8.57
C HIS A 67 65.66 5.42 9.24
N THR A 68 64.82 4.93 10.18
CA THR A 68 65.23 4.39 11.51
C THR A 68 64.04 3.73 12.24
N ASN A 69 64.35 2.68 13.02
CA ASN A 69 63.77 2.24 14.30
C ASN A 69 62.36 1.59 14.46
N ASN A 70 62.44 0.41 15.09
CA ASN A 70 61.62 -0.16 16.18
C ASN A 70 60.27 -0.86 15.91
N ASN A 71 60.36 -2.19 16.02
CA ASN A 71 59.63 -3.10 16.93
C ASN A 71 58.11 -3.34 16.79
N ASN A 72 57.83 -4.61 16.48
CA ASN A 72 56.78 -5.51 16.97
C ASN A 72 55.30 -5.29 16.57
N SER A 73 54.92 -6.08 15.55
CA SER A 73 53.90 -7.14 15.59
C SER A 73 52.93 -7.17 16.80
N GLU A 74 51.64 -6.93 16.57
CA GLU A 74 50.64 -7.96 16.23
C GLU A 74 49.29 -7.30 15.95
N GLN A 75 48.73 -7.58 14.77
CA GLN A 75 47.39 -7.21 14.37
C GLN A 75 46.37 -8.08 15.09
N SER A 76 45.47 -7.47 15.84
CA SER A 76 44.21 -8.09 16.25
C SER A 76 43.04 -7.21 15.83
N SER A 77 42.28 -7.79 14.92
CA SER A 77 41.10 -7.30 14.24
C SER A 77 39.94 -7.11 15.23
N SER A 78 39.46 -5.88 15.39
CA SER A 78 38.15 -5.61 16.00
C SER A 78 37.20 -5.05 14.96
N SER A 79 36.40 -5.96 14.39
CA SER A 79 35.30 -5.70 13.48
C SER A 79 34.20 -4.91 14.20
N ILE A 80 34.00 -3.67 13.76
CA ILE A 80 32.85 -2.84 14.13
C ILE A 80 31.60 -3.48 13.49
N GLN A 81 30.75 -4.04 14.35
CA GLN A 81 29.42 -4.53 13.99
C GLN A 81 28.58 -3.38 13.44
N SER A 82 28.38 -3.40 12.13
CA SER A 82 27.42 -2.56 11.44
C SER A 82 26.01 -2.99 11.85
N THR A 83 25.33 -2.13 12.60
CA THR A 83 23.92 -2.28 12.95
C THR A 83 23.09 -2.38 11.67
N THR A 84 22.38 -3.49 11.55
CA THR A 84 21.49 -3.82 10.43
C THR A 84 20.34 -2.82 10.38
N VAL A 85 20.49 -1.81 9.52
CA VAL A 85 19.36 -1.00 9.06
C VAL A 85 18.37 -1.99 8.45
N THR A 86 17.17 -2.08 9.03
CA THR A 86 16.09 -2.95 8.52
C THR A 86 15.70 -2.45 7.12
N GLN A 87 16.36 -2.96 6.09
CA GLN A 87 16.11 -2.63 4.71
C GLN A 87 14.74 -3.20 4.36
N TYR A 88 13.76 -2.32 4.15
CA TYR A 88 12.42 -2.75 3.74
C TYR A 88 12.55 -3.60 2.47
N PRO A 89 11.86 -4.75 2.38
CA PRO A 89 11.86 -5.55 1.17
C PRO A 89 11.49 -4.65 -0.01
N ARG A 90 12.39 -4.58 -1.01
CA ARG A 90 12.16 -3.77 -2.21
C ARG A 90 11.15 -4.51 -3.07
N TYR A 91 9.88 -4.16 -2.90
CA TYR A 91 8.80 -4.70 -3.72
C TYR A 91 9.06 -4.40 -5.21
N PRO A 92 8.68 -5.31 -6.13
CA PRO A 92 8.87 -5.11 -7.56
C PRO A 92 7.98 -4.00 -8.12
N SER A 93 6.85 -3.70 -7.45
CA SER A 93 5.94 -2.62 -7.82
C SER A 93 5.15 -2.13 -6.61
N VAL A 94 4.56 -0.94 -6.72
CA VAL A 94 3.61 -0.42 -5.73
C VAL A 94 2.38 -1.32 -5.62
N THR A 95 1.91 -1.87 -6.74
CA THR A 95 0.81 -2.83 -6.79
C THR A 95 1.08 -4.00 -5.86
N ALA A 96 2.26 -4.60 -5.94
CA ALA A 96 2.68 -5.70 -5.07
C ALA A 96 2.68 -5.29 -3.59
N ALA A 97 3.24 -4.13 -3.26
CA ALA A 97 3.31 -3.62 -1.89
C ALA A 97 1.93 -3.38 -1.25
N LEU A 98 0.92 -3.09 -2.07
CA LEU A 98 -0.43 -2.80 -1.60
C LEU A 98 -1.33 -4.04 -1.46
N ILE A 99 -0.96 -5.19 -2.03
CA ILE A 99 -1.74 -6.43 -1.90
C ILE A 99 -1.98 -6.81 -0.44
N TRP A 100 -0.92 -6.76 0.38
CA TRP A 100 -1.02 -7.12 1.79
C TRP A 100 -2.03 -6.27 2.56
N PRO A 101 -1.89 -4.92 2.61
CA PRO A 101 -2.80 -4.08 3.36
C PRO A 101 -4.21 -3.99 2.75
N ILE A 102 -4.36 -4.12 1.43
CA ILE A 102 -5.65 -3.88 0.74
C ILE A 102 -6.49 -5.14 0.56
N ILE A 103 -5.87 -6.30 0.40
CA ILE A 103 -6.59 -7.56 0.15
C ILE A 103 -6.40 -8.53 1.32
N VAL A 104 -5.15 -8.88 1.62
CA VAL A 104 -4.86 -10.00 2.53
C VAL A 104 -5.28 -9.68 3.96
N ARG A 105 -4.94 -8.50 4.49
CA ARG A 105 -5.33 -8.10 5.84
C ARG A 105 -6.85 -8.08 6.06
N PRO A 106 -7.66 -7.39 5.23
CA PRO A 106 -9.12 -7.46 5.36
C PRO A 106 -9.67 -8.88 5.28
N LEU A 107 -9.13 -9.71 4.38
CA LEU A 107 -9.57 -11.09 4.23
C LEU A 107 -9.28 -11.90 5.49
N LEU A 108 -8.10 -11.77 6.08
CA LEU A 108 -7.75 -12.43 7.33
C LEU A 108 -8.65 -11.99 8.49
N CYS A 109 -9.00 -10.70 8.57
CA CYS A 109 -9.97 -10.22 9.57
C CYS A 109 -11.36 -10.82 9.37
N LYS A 110 -11.80 -11.05 8.12
CA LYS A 110 -13.06 -11.77 7.83
C LYS A 110 -12.96 -13.24 8.26
N ILE A 111 -11.87 -13.92 7.93
CA ILE A 111 -11.63 -15.32 8.32
C ILE A 111 -11.58 -15.48 9.84
N GLN A 112 -10.96 -14.54 10.55
CA GLN A 112 -10.83 -14.56 12.01
C GLN A 112 -12.18 -14.63 12.73
N LYS A 113 -13.24 -14.04 12.16
CA LYS A 113 -14.61 -14.12 12.70
C LYS A 113 -15.20 -15.53 12.69
N HIS A 114 -14.68 -16.40 11.81
CA HIS A 114 -15.14 -17.79 11.66
C HIS A 114 -14.17 -18.78 12.30
N SER A 115 -12.86 -18.53 12.18
CA SER A 115 -11.82 -19.36 12.78
C SER A 115 -10.59 -18.52 13.09
N GLN A 116 -10.38 -18.24 14.37
CA GLN A 116 -9.20 -17.53 14.84
C GLN A 116 -7.91 -18.30 14.52
N GLN A 117 -7.92 -19.63 14.69
CA GLN A 117 -6.76 -20.46 14.41
C GLN A 117 -6.36 -20.42 12.94
N ALA A 118 -7.32 -20.57 12.02
CA ALA A 118 -7.04 -20.50 10.58
C ALA A 118 -6.48 -19.14 10.18
N ALA A 119 -7.05 -18.05 10.72
CA ALA A 119 -6.56 -16.69 10.46
C ALA A 119 -5.12 -16.50 10.93
N VAL A 120 -4.74 -17.02 12.10
CA VAL A 120 -3.37 -16.92 12.62
C VAL A 120 -2.38 -17.74 11.77
N VAL A 121 -2.76 -18.96 11.38
CA VAL A 121 -1.92 -19.82 10.54
C VAL A 121 -1.69 -19.17 9.17
N LEU A 122 -2.75 -18.71 8.51
CA LEU A 122 -2.67 -18.04 7.21
C LEU A 122 -1.88 -16.73 7.30
N LEU A 123 -2.09 -15.93 8.36
CA LEU A 123 -1.33 -14.71 8.60
C LEU A 123 0.18 -14.99 8.64
N LYS A 124 0.60 -15.98 9.43
CA LYS A 124 2.01 -16.36 9.55
C LYS A 124 2.57 -16.90 8.25
N ALA A 125 1.85 -17.81 7.58
CA ALA A 125 2.31 -18.44 6.35
C ALA A 125 2.43 -17.42 5.21
N LEU A 126 1.36 -16.67 4.92
CA LEU A 126 1.35 -15.65 3.86
C LEU A 126 2.35 -14.54 4.14
N GLY A 127 2.47 -14.10 5.41
CA GLY A 127 3.44 -13.09 5.81
C GLY A 127 4.88 -13.56 5.60
N LYS A 128 5.18 -14.83 5.91
CA LYS A 128 6.50 -15.42 5.68
C LYS A 128 6.81 -15.57 4.19
N CYS A 129 5.84 -15.99 3.37
CA CYS A 129 6.00 -16.09 1.92
C CYS A 129 6.29 -14.72 1.30
N GLU A 130 5.48 -13.70 1.63
CA GLU A 130 5.66 -12.35 1.10
C GLU A 130 6.99 -11.72 1.56
N HIS A 131 7.39 -11.96 2.81
CA HIS A 131 8.66 -11.47 3.31
C HIS A 131 9.85 -12.12 2.60
N ARG A 132 9.78 -13.43 2.32
CA ARG A 132 10.86 -14.15 1.62
C ARG A 132 10.95 -13.80 0.15
N ARG A 133 9.82 -13.48 -0.49
CA ARG A 133 9.75 -13.10 -1.91
C ARG A 133 8.73 -11.97 -2.09
N PRO A 134 9.14 -10.70 -1.98
CA PRO A 134 8.24 -9.56 -2.18
C PRO A 134 7.60 -9.60 -3.57
N GLY A 135 6.28 -9.48 -3.65
CA GLY A 135 5.49 -9.69 -4.85
C GLY A 135 4.87 -11.08 -4.98
N PHE A 136 5.21 -12.02 -4.09
CA PHE A 136 4.60 -13.36 -4.09
C PHE A 136 3.07 -13.30 -4.06
N LEU A 137 2.49 -12.47 -3.21
CA LEU A 137 1.04 -12.37 -3.07
C LEU A 137 0.36 -11.75 -4.29
N LEU A 138 1.05 -10.86 -5.01
CA LEU A 138 0.54 -10.33 -6.27
C LEU A 138 0.42 -11.44 -7.30
N GLU A 139 1.48 -12.22 -7.49
CA GLU A 139 1.47 -13.37 -8.40
C GLU A 139 0.42 -14.39 -7.97
N PHE A 140 0.39 -14.76 -6.70
CA PHE A 140 -0.57 -15.71 -6.16
C PHE A 140 -2.03 -15.30 -6.42
N ILE A 141 -2.37 -14.03 -6.19
CA ILE A 141 -3.73 -13.52 -6.46
C ILE A 141 -4.00 -13.48 -7.97
N THR A 142 -3.02 -13.08 -8.77
CA THR A 142 -3.16 -13.05 -10.24
C THR A 142 -3.44 -14.45 -10.78
N GLU A 143 -2.76 -15.48 -10.28
CA GLU A 143 -2.99 -16.88 -10.65
C GLU A 143 -4.40 -17.36 -10.24
N ILE A 144 -4.89 -16.98 -9.05
CA ILE A 144 -6.26 -17.28 -8.62
C ILE A 144 -7.28 -16.63 -9.57
N LEU A 145 -7.07 -15.37 -9.95
CA LEU A 145 -7.96 -14.64 -10.87
C LEU A 145 -7.93 -15.27 -12.27
N ALA A 146 -6.76 -15.65 -12.77
CA ALA A 146 -6.60 -16.35 -14.04
C ALA A 146 -7.35 -17.69 -14.06
N THR A 147 -7.29 -18.45 -12.96
CA THR A 147 -8.06 -19.70 -12.78
C THR A 147 -9.58 -19.47 -12.85
N ARG A 148 -10.05 -18.24 -12.61
CA ARG A 148 -11.45 -17.81 -12.71
C ARG A 148 -11.77 -17.09 -14.03
N ASN A 149 -10.87 -17.15 -15.02
CA ASN A 149 -10.98 -16.49 -16.31
C ASN A 149 -11.06 -14.95 -16.23
N ILE A 150 -10.43 -14.36 -15.19
CA ILE A 150 -10.31 -12.90 -15.02
C ILE A 150 -8.86 -12.50 -15.35
N ILE A 151 -8.60 -12.24 -16.63
CA ILE A 151 -7.23 -12.10 -17.16
C ILE A 151 -6.85 -10.63 -17.42
N SER A 152 -7.83 -9.76 -17.72
CA SER A 152 -7.59 -8.38 -18.16
C SER A 152 -7.79 -7.31 -17.06
N MET A 153 -7.64 -7.69 -15.79
CA MET A 153 -7.87 -6.76 -14.67
C MET A 153 -6.66 -5.84 -14.45
N ASN A 154 -6.87 -4.53 -14.49
CA ASN A 154 -5.89 -3.58 -13.98
C ASN A 154 -5.86 -3.65 -12.45
N MET A 155 -4.88 -4.38 -11.91
CA MET A 155 -4.75 -4.60 -10.47
C MET A 155 -4.56 -3.28 -9.70
N THR A 156 -3.83 -2.30 -10.23
CA THR A 156 -3.62 -1.01 -9.55
C THR A 156 -4.93 -0.24 -9.43
N GLU A 157 -5.73 -0.23 -10.50
CA GLU A 157 -7.04 0.41 -10.53
C GLU A 157 -8.01 -0.26 -9.54
N ALA A 158 -8.05 -1.60 -9.54
CA ALA A 158 -8.86 -2.38 -8.61
C ALA A 158 -8.48 -2.10 -7.15
N LEU A 159 -7.18 -2.10 -6.84
CA LEU A 159 -6.66 -1.79 -5.50
C LEU A 159 -7.00 -0.36 -5.07
N LEU A 160 -6.90 0.62 -5.98
CA LEU A 160 -7.30 2.00 -5.71
C LEU A 160 -8.79 2.08 -5.34
N ARG A 161 -9.69 1.46 -6.10
CA ARG A 161 -11.12 1.46 -5.77
C ARG A 161 -11.40 0.80 -4.43
N MET A 162 -10.76 -0.35 -4.17
CA MET A 162 -10.92 -1.10 -2.93
C MET A 162 -10.38 -0.34 -1.70
N GLN A 163 -9.38 0.52 -1.86
CA GLN A 163 -8.79 1.29 -0.75
C GLN A 163 -9.84 2.12 0.01
N SER A 164 -10.89 2.59 -0.66
CA SER A 164 -11.97 3.39 -0.05
C SER A 164 -12.86 2.59 0.91
N GLN A 165 -12.93 1.28 0.73
CA GLN A 165 -13.84 0.37 1.44
C GLN A 165 -13.18 -0.32 2.63
N ILE A 166 -11.86 -0.14 2.77
CA ILE A 166 -11.09 -0.70 3.86
C ILE A 166 -11.47 0.06 5.14
N PRO A 167 -12.05 -0.62 6.14
CA PRO A 167 -12.18 -0.06 7.47
C PRO A 167 -10.79 0.35 7.96
N GLU A 168 -10.69 1.43 8.73
CA GLU A 168 -9.42 1.78 9.36
C GLU A 168 -8.90 0.58 10.14
N PHE A 169 -7.88 -0.10 9.61
CA PHE A 169 -7.27 -1.20 10.32
C PHE A 169 -6.53 -0.62 11.53
N GLU A 170 -6.95 -1.06 12.72
CA GLU A 170 -6.27 -0.88 14.01
C GLU A 170 -4.75 -1.04 13.91
N GLU A 171 -4.27 -1.90 13.01
CA GLU A 171 -2.83 -2.15 12.84
C GLU A 171 -2.05 -0.93 12.35
N GLN A 172 -2.63 -0.04 11.55
CA GLN A 172 -1.95 1.16 11.05
C GLN A 172 -2.32 2.42 11.84
N ARG A 173 -3.49 2.41 12.50
CA ARG A 173 -3.98 3.53 13.32
C ARG A 173 -3.07 3.72 14.54
N CYS A 174 -2.70 4.96 14.84
CA CYS A 174 -2.05 5.30 16.10
C CYS A 174 -3.10 5.28 17.22
N ARG A 175 -2.84 4.56 18.31
CA ARG A 175 -3.81 4.32 19.40
C ARG A 175 -3.85 5.44 20.45
N ARG A 176 -2.89 6.36 20.37
CA ARG A 176 -2.79 7.56 21.20
C ARG A 176 -4.03 8.44 21.10
N GLN A 177 -4.61 8.81 22.24
CA GLN A 177 -5.88 9.54 22.32
C GLN A 177 -5.71 11.06 22.14
N GLU A 178 -4.48 11.54 22.18
CA GLU A 178 -4.17 12.96 22.04
C GLU A 178 -4.55 13.45 20.64
N GLU A 179 -5.06 14.69 20.59
CA GLU A 179 -5.65 15.30 19.40
C GLU A 179 -4.76 15.19 18.15
N PRO A 180 -3.43 15.44 18.20
CA PRO A 180 -2.58 15.37 17.02
C PRO A 180 -2.53 13.99 16.36
N PHE A 181 -2.63 12.91 17.15
CA PHE A 181 -2.63 11.54 16.63
C PHE A 181 -3.99 11.15 16.07
N GLN A 182 -5.07 11.60 16.70
CA GLN A 182 -6.42 11.41 16.16
C GLN A 182 -6.59 12.17 14.85
N GLU A 183 -6.05 13.38 14.76
CA GLU A 183 -6.04 14.16 13.54
C GLU A 183 -5.18 13.51 12.45
N LEU A 184 -3.99 13.00 12.78
CA LEU A 184 -3.17 12.22 11.85
C LEU A 184 -3.99 11.07 11.24
N ASN A 185 -4.69 10.28 12.07
CA ASN A 185 -5.52 9.17 11.59
C ASN A 185 -6.63 9.66 10.64
N ARG A 186 -7.33 10.76 10.98
CA ARG A 186 -8.35 11.35 10.11
C ARG A 186 -7.78 11.83 8.79
N ARG A 187 -6.61 12.48 8.80
CA ARG A 187 -5.97 13.04 7.59
C ARG A 187 -5.40 11.96 6.68
N THR A 188 -4.78 10.91 7.23
CA THR A 188 -4.30 9.77 6.43
C THR A 188 -5.48 9.05 5.76
N PHE A 189 -6.58 8.84 6.48
CA PHE A 189 -7.80 8.25 5.92
C PHE A 189 -8.41 9.13 4.83
N ALA A 190 -8.58 10.44 5.09
CA ALA A 190 -9.15 11.37 4.12
C ALA A 190 -8.34 11.42 2.82
N LEU A 191 -7.00 11.47 2.90
CA LEU A 191 -6.14 11.46 1.72
C LEU A 191 -6.30 10.16 0.92
N LYS A 192 -6.24 9.01 1.59
CA LYS A 192 -6.43 7.69 0.93
C LYS A 192 -7.79 7.60 0.24
N LYS A 193 -8.84 8.11 0.88
CA LYS A 193 -10.21 8.12 0.33
C LYS A 193 -10.38 9.01 -0.89
N ILE A 194 -9.67 10.14 -0.96
CA ILE A 194 -9.70 10.99 -2.16
C ILE A 194 -8.91 10.33 -3.29
N LEU A 195 -7.71 9.80 -3.00
CA LEU A 195 -6.89 9.09 -3.99
C LEU A 195 -7.59 7.87 -4.58
N SER A 196 -8.35 7.12 -3.77
CA SER A 196 -9.12 5.95 -4.24
C SER A 196 -10.21 6.28 -5.27
N ARG A 197 -10.61 7.55 -5.40
CA ARG A 197 -11.63 7.98 -6.38
C ARG A 197 -11.06 8.29 -7.76
N ILE A 198 -9.73 8.38 -7.90
CA ILE A 198 -9.08 8.71 -9.17
C ILE A 198 -9.56 7.82 -10.32
N PRO A 199 -9.63 6.48 -10.20
CA PRO A 199 -10.14 5.62 -11.27
C PRO A 199 -11.49 6.04 -11.85
N ASP A 200 -12.38 6.58 -11.02
CA ASP A 200 -13.76 6.88 -11.40
C ASP A 200 -13.91 8.27 -12.01
N VAL A 201 -12.98 9.19 -11.71
CA VAL A 201 -13.04 10.59 -12.16
C VAL A 201 -12.02 10.90 -13.25
N LEU A 202 -11.07 10.02 -13.53
CA LEU A 202 -9.90 10.28 -14.39
C LEU A 202 -10.24 10.86 -15.77
N TYR A 203 -11.36 10.40 -16.34
CA TYR A 203 -11.81 10.77 -17.68
C TYR A 203 -12.78 11.97 -17.70
N ASP A 204 -13.32 12.36 -16.54
CA ASP A 204 -14.09 13.61 -16.41
C ASP A 204 -13.16 14.73 -15.97
N ARG A 205 -12.74 15.56 -16.92
CA ARG A 205 -11.75 16.63 -16.69
C ARG A 205 -12.17 17.59 -15.57
N GLN A 206 -13.44 17.97 -15.47
CA GLN A 206 -13.89 18.96 -14.48
C GLN A 206 -13.85 18.37 -13.08
N VAL A 207 -14.42 17.17 -12.92
CA VAL A 207 -14.43 16.46 -11.64
C VAL A 207 -13.02 16.03 -11.23
N PHE A 208 -12.16 15.68 -12.20
CA PHE A 208 -10.78 15.34 -11.94
C PHE A 208 -9.96 16.52 -11.43
N LEU A 209 -10.09 17.70 -12.05
CA LEU A 209 -9.43 18.92 -11.58
C LEU A 209 -9.87 19.31 -10.16
N GLU A 210 -11.16 19.16 -9.85
CA GLU A 210 -11.66 19.34 -8.48
C GLU A 210 -11.03 18.34 -7.50
N THR A 211 -10.93 17.08 -7.89
CA THR A 211 -10.31 16.01 -7.10
C THR A 211 -8.82 16.31 -6.85
N ILE A 212 -8.08 16.80 -7.85
CA ILE A 212 -6.68 17.21 -7.70
C ILE A 212 -6.53 18.31 -6.64
N ARG A 213 -7.42 19.33 -6.63
CA ARG A 213 -7.40 20.37 -5.60
C ARG A 213 -7.65 19.80 -4.20
N LYS A 214 -8.58 18.86 -4.07
CA LYS A 214 -8.86 18.16 -2.80
C LYS A 214 -7.64 17.35 -2.34
N ILE A 215 -6.95 16.66 -3.25
CA ILE A 215 -5.71 15.92 -2.94
C ILE A 215 -4.63 16.89 -2.44
N ALA A 216 -4.37 18.00 -3.14
CA ALA A 216 -3.37 18.98 -2.72
C ALA A 216 -3.65 19.52 -1.30
N SER A 217 -4.91 19.84 -1.01
CA SER A 217 -5.34 20.28 0.32
C SER A 217 -5.12 19.20 1.38
N ALA A 218 -5.47 17.94 1.09
CA ALA A 218 -5.29 16.82 2.01
C ALA A 218 -3.81 16.49 2.28
N ILE A 219 -2.95 16.57 1.26
CA ILE A 219 -1.49 16.40 1.39
C ILE A 219 -0.92 17.46 2.32
N LYS A 220 -1.29 18.74 2.13
CA LYS A 220 -0.84 19.83 3.00
C LYS A 220 -1.25 19.57 4.46
N LYS A 221 -2.54 19.30 4.69
CA LYS A 221 -3.07 19.01 6.04
C LYS A 221 -2.37 17.82 6.70
N LEU A 222 -2.10 16.74 5.96
CA LEU A 222 -1.35 15.60 6.50
C LEU A 222 0.07 15.98 6.91
N LEU A 223 0.78 16.76 6.08
CA LEU A 223 2.14 17.22 6.38
C LEU A 223 2.18 18.16 7.60
N ASP A 224 1.18 19.03 7.74
CA ASP A 224 1.05 19.91 8.91
C ASP A 224 0.94 19.06 10.20
N CYS A 225 0.05 18.05 10.22
CA CYS A 225 -0.06 17.13 11.37
C CYS A 225 1.22 16.36 11.67
N VAL A 226 1.95 15.91 10.65
CA VAL A 226 3.24 15.23 10.83
C VAL A 226 4.28 16.20 11.44
N ASN A 227 4.24 17.48 11.06
CA ASN A 227 5.13 18.49 11.63
C ASN A 227 4.79 18.80 13.09
N ASP A 228 3.50 18.86 13.43
CA ASP A 228 3.03 19.06 14.79
C ASP A 228 3.46 17.90 15.70
N ILE A 229 3.34 16.65 15.22
CA ILE A 229 3.80 15.46 15.95
C ILE A 229 5.32 15.46 16.14
N THR A 230 6.08 15.85 15.11
CA THR A 230 7.55 15.87 15.16
C THR A 230 8.13 17.10 15.87
N GLY A 231 7.31 18.12 16.18
CA GLY A 231 7.75 19.40 16.73
C GLY A 231 8.60 20.22 15.76
N SER A 232 8.43 20.04 14.44
CA SER A 232 9.23 20.72 13.41
C SER A 232 8.72 22.13 13.07
N ASN A 233 7.50 22.47 13.47
CA ASN A 233 6.96 23.82 13.39
C ASN A 233 7.52 24.57 14.59
N GLY A 234 8.45 25.51 14.40
CA GLY A 234 9.15 26.27 15.46
C GLY A 234 8.26 27.18 16.32
N SER A 235 7.02 26.80 16.55
CA SER A 235 6.04 27.44 17.44
C SER A 235 6.34 27.05 18.87
N SER A 236 7.26 27.81 19.46
CA SER A 236 7.61 27.88 20.86
C SER A 236 6.38 28.24 21.71
N SER A 237 5.84 27.28 22.46
CA SER A 237 5.14 27.52 23.74
C SER A 237 4.86 26.23 24.54
N SER A 238 5.02 25.05 23.94
CA SER A 238 5.06 23.77 24.67
C SER A 238 6.14 22.90 24.05
N GLY A 239 7.39 23.13 24.49
CA GLY A 239 8.56 22.44 23.98
C GLY A 239 8.53 20.96 24.29
N SER A 240 8.07 20.15 23.34
CA SER A 240 8.47 18.76 23.11
C SER A 240 7.54 18.21 22.03
N GLY A 241 8.05 17.98 20.81
CA GLY A 241 7.36 17.08 19.88
C GLY A 241 7.10 15.74 20.59
N PHE A 242 6.10 14.98 20.13
CA PHE A 242 5.74 13.73 20.80
C PHE A 242 6.77 12.60 20.61
N ILE A 243 7.75 12.82 19.72
CA ILE A 243 8.80 11.87 19.40
C ILE A 243 10.05 12.22 20.19
N GLN A 244 10.34 11.39 21.20
CA GLN A 244 11.40 11.67 22.16
C GLN A 244 12.81 11.34 21.64
N THR A 245 12.94 10.28 20.83
CA THR A 245 14.26 9.82 20.39
C THR A 245 14.67 10.44 19.06
N TYR A 246 15.96 10.79 18.96
CA TYR A 246 16.53 11.31 17.72
C TYR A 246 16.39 10.34 16.55
N GLN A 247 16.51 9.03 16.80
CA GLN A 247 16.38 7.99 15.78
C GLN A 247 14.95 7.87 15.24
N ASP A 248 13.95 7.95 16.13
CA ASP A 248 12.54 7.95 15.75
C ASP A 248 12.19 9.20 14.94
N LYS A 249 12.68 10.37 15.38
CA LYS A 249 12.48 11.63 14.67
C LYS A 249 13.10 11.57 13.28
N ARG A 250 14.33 11.07 13.15
CA ARG A 250 15.01 10.86 11.86
C ARG A 250 14.22 9.91 10.95
N SER A 251 13.63 8.87 11.51
CA SER A 251 12.83 7.89 10.77
C SER A 251 11.54 8.49 10.22
N VAL A 252 10.82 9.30 11.01
CA VAL A 252 9.63 10.03 10.56
C VAL A 252 10.00 11.10 9.53
N ASP A 253 11.08 11.85 9.76
CA ASP A 253 11.58 12.86 8.81
C ASP A 253 11.98 12.23 7.46
N GLN A 254 12.56 11.02 7.47
CA GLN A 254 12.85 10.27 6.24
C GLN A 254 11.58 9.92 5.49
N ARG A 255 10.56 9.40 6.17
CA ARG A 255 9.26 9.06 5.56
C ARG A 255 8.53 10.27 5.01
N LYS A 256 8.59 11.39 5.73
CA LYS A 256 8.09 12.68 5.26
C LYS A 256 8.78 13.13 3.96
N ARG A 257 10.12 13.02 3.86
CA ARG A 257 10.86 13.36 2.63
C ARG A 257 10.45 12.48 1.44
N GLU A 258 10.32 11.17 1.67
CA GLU A 258 9.86 10.22 0.64
C GLU A 258 8.45 10.57 0.15
N PHE A 259 7.52 10.85 1.06
CA PHE A 259 6.16 11.26 0.71
C PHE A 259 6.11 12.58 -0.06
N ILE A 260 6.93 13.58 0.32
CA ILE A 260 7.04 14.85 -0.44
C ILE A 260 7.56 14.59 -1.85
N LYS A 261 8.56 13.71 -2.00
CA LYS A 261 9.09 13.30 -3.30
C LYS A 261 7.98 12.65 -4.14
N ASP A 262 7.24 11.70 -3.57
CA ASP A 262 6.15 11.00 -4.27
C ASP A 262 5.01 11.96 -4.64
N SER A 263 4.70 12.96 -3.81
CA SER A 263 3.72 14.02 -4.11
C SER A 263 4.15 14.93 -5.27
N LYS A 264 5.44 15.27 -5.34
CA LYS A 264 5.99 16.01 -6.48
C LYS A 264 5.95 15.17 -7.75
N ASN A 265 6.30 13.89 -7.66
CA ASN A 265 6.22 12.96 -8.79
C ASN A 265 4.78 12.84 -9.29
N PHE A 266 3.80 12.67 -8.40
CA PHE A 266 2.38 12.68 -8.77
C PHE A 266 1.96 13.94 -9.51
N SER A 267 2.38 15.11 -9.01
CA SER A 267 2.11 16.38 -9.68
C SER A 267 2.72 16.44 -11.08
N GLN A 268 3.94 15.90 -11.27
CA GLN A 268 4.57 15.82 -12.58
C GLN A 268 3.86 14.83 -13.51
N THR A 269 3.47 13.66 -12.99
CA THR A 269 2.68 12.67 -13.74
C THR A 269 1.34 13.23 -14.21
N LEU A 270 0.67 14.05 -13.40
CA LEU A 270 -0.54 14.76 -13.82
C LEU A 270 -0.29 15.71 -14.99
N LYS A 271 0.84 16.45 -14.97
CA LYS A 271 1.21 17.34 -16.09
C LYS A 271 1.41 16.55 -17.37
N GLU A 272 2.10 15.41 -17.30
CA GLU A 272 2.31 14.55 -18.46
C GLU A 272 1.01 13.89 -18.93
N TYR A 273 0.11 13.49 -18.01
CA TYR A 273 -1.21 12.99 -18.34
C TYR A 273 -2.04 14.01 -19.14
N PHE A 274 -2.05 15.29 -18.74
CA PHE A 274 -2.80 16.31 -19.50
C PHE A 274 -2.22 16.59 -20.88
N LYS A 275 -0.97 16.19 -21.17
CA LYS A 275 -0.35 16.28 -22.50
C LYS A 275 -0.56 15.03 -23.35
N HIS A 276 -0.44 13.86 -22.73
CA HIS A 276 -0.28 12.58 -23.44
C HIS A 276 -1.37 11.54 -23.15
N GLY A 277 -2.21 11.77 -22.14
CA GLY A 277 -3.38 10.92 -21.84
C GLY A 277 -3.07 9.59 -21.16
N ASP A 278 -1.84 9.33 -20.70
CA ASP A 278 -1.50 8.07 -20.00
C ASP A 278 -2.10 8.03 -18.58
N GLY A 279 -3.32 7.49 -18.49
CA GLY A 279 -4.00 7.28 -17.22
C GLY A 279 -3.33 6.24 -16.33
N GLY A 280 -2.63 5.26 -16.92
CA GLY A 280 -1.96 4.19 -16.18
C GLY A 280 -0.90 4.74 -15.23
N ALA A 281 -0.08 5.67 -15.70
CA ALA A 281 0.92 6.34 -14.87
C ALA A 281 0.30 7.12 -13.70
N VAL A 282 -0.85 7.78 -13.91
CA VAL A 282 -1.58 8.49 -12.84
C VAL A 282 -2.04 7.53 -11.75
N LEU A 283 -2.59 6.36 -12.14
CA LEU A 283 -3.01 5.32 -11.20
C LEU A 283 -1.83 4.78 -10.39
N GLN A 284 -0.69 4.48 -11.02
CA GLN A 284 0.52 4.03 -10.32
C GLN A 284 1.02 5.07 -9.31
N SER A 285 1.05 6.34 -9.71
CA SER A 285 1.53 7.41 -8.84
C SER A 285 0.57 7.70 -7.67
N ALA A 286 -0.74 7.60 -7.88
CA ALA A 286 -1.74 7.67 -6.82
C ALA A 286 -1.61 6.52 -5.81
N ALA A 287 -1.40 5.29 -6.29
CA ALA A 287 -1.14 4.13 -5.46
C ALA A 287 0.14 4.32 -4.62
N GLN A 288 1.18 4.93 -5.20
CA GLN A 288 2.43 5.22 -4.51
C GLN A 288 2.21 6.21 -3.35
N LEU A 289 1.36 7.21 -3.52
CA LEU A 289 0.97 8.11 -2.44
C LEU A 289 0.23 7.41 -1.29
N ILE A 290 -0.63 6.44 -1.59
CA ILE A 290 -1.28 5.61 -0.56
C ILE A 290 -0.23 4.81 0.22
N LEU A 291 0.73 4.18 -0.48
CA LEU A 291 1.82 3.43 0.14
C LEU A 291 2.66 4.32 1.05
N ALA A 292 3.08 5.49 0.59
CA ALA A 292 3.85 6.46 1.36
C ALA A 292 3.05 7.01 2.57
N THR A 293 1.75 7.23 2.41
CA THR A 293 0.85 7.63 3.51
C THR A 293 0.81 6.55 4.60
N ASN A 294 0.63 5.29 4.23
CA ASN A 294 0.65 4.15 5.15
C ASN A 294 2.01 4.03 5.84
N ALA A 295 3.10 4.29 5.12
CA ALA A 295 4.46 4.23 5.63
C ALA A 295 4.73 5.31 6.70
N ILE A 296 4.28 6.55 6.50
CA ILE A 296 4.35 7.62 7.51
C ILE A 296 3.56 7.22 8.76
N GLN A 297 2.29 6.85 8.59
CA GLN A 297 1.40 6.53 9.71
C GLN A 297 1.95 5.37 10.53
N LYS A 298 2.43 4.31 9.87
CA LYS A 298 3.05 3.16 10.53
C LYS A 298 4.32 3.54 11.29
N THR A 299 5.17 4.41 10.74
CA THR A 299 6.38 4.84 11.45
C THR A 299 6.03 5.66 12.69
N ILE A 300 5.10 6.61 12.60
CA ILE A 300 4.64 7.39 13.76
C ILE A 300 4.05 6.47 14.82
N LYS A 301 3.23 5.50 14.41
CA LYS A 301 2.70 4.45 15.30
C LYS A 301 3.83 3.72 16.04
N ILE A 302 4.84 3.21 15.33
CA ILE A 302 5.97 2.49 15.95
C ILE A 302 6.72 3.37 16.96
N CYS A 303 6.92 4.64 16.65
CA CYS A 303 7.66 5.57 17.50
C CYS A 303 6.86 6.03 18.74
N CYS A 304 5.53 6.09 18.63
CA CYS A 304 4.67 6.79 19.61
C CYS A 304 3.67 5.90 20.33
N ASP A 305 3.20 4.79 19.74
CA ASP A 305 2.24 3.92 20.43
C ASP A 305 2.90 3.32 21.68
N PRO A 306 2.12 3.16 22.77
CA PRO A 306 2.56 2.37 23.90
C PRO A 306 2.97 0.99 23.38
N ARG A 307 4.20 0.56 23.67
CA ARG A 307 4.62 -0.81 23.30
C ARG A 307 3.67 -1.75 24.02
N ASP A 308 2.82 -2.46 23.27
CA ASP A 308 2.00 -3.52 23.86
C ASP A 308 2.96 -4.49 24.57
N GLN A 309 2.87 -4.60 25.90
CA GLN A 309 3.61 -5.58 26.70
C GLN A 309 3.23 -7.03 26.34
N THR A 310 2.35 -7.25 25.36
CA THR A 310 2.01 -8.57 24.83
C THR A 310 3.14 -9.22 24.01
N SER A 311 4.17 -8.49 23.59
CA SER A 311 5.38 -9.11 23.02
C SER A 311 6.22 -9.85 24.07
N SER A 312 6.10 -9.51 25.35
CA SER A 312 6.79 -10.19 26.45
C SER A 312 6.15 -11.55 26.79
N ALA A 313 4.85 -11.72 26.51
CA ALA A 313 4.14 -12.97 26.77
C ALA A 313 4.49 -14.08 25.75
N ILE A 314 4.98 -13.73 24.55
CA ILE A 314 5.42 -14.71 23.55
C ILE A 314 6.87 -15.16 23.79
N GLN A 315 7.70 -14.36 24.47
CA GLN A 315 9.04 -14.81 24.86
C GLN A 315 9.01 -15.81 26.03
N HIS A 316 7.98 -15.77 26.89
CA HIS A 316 7.85 -16.71 28.01
C HIS A 316 7.27 -18.09 27.65
N LEU A 317 6.78 -18.29 26.42
CA LEU A 317 6.33 -19.60 25.91
C LEU A 317 7.42 -20.37 25.14
N ASN A 318 8.59 -19.75 24.92
CA ASN A 318 9.75 -20.41 24.31
C ASN A 318 10.84 -20.79 25.33
N SER A 319 10.55 -20.68 26.63
CA SER A 319 11.49 -21.03 27.71
C SER A 319 10.97 -22.09 28.68
N LYS A 320 9.99 -22.90 28.26
CA LYS A 320 9.56 -24.11 28.98
C LYS A 320 9.42 -25.27 28.03
#